data_AF-A0A7W2YI48-F1
#
_entry.id   AF-A0A7W2YI48-F1
#
_cell.length_a   1.000
_cell.length_b   1.000
_cell.length_c   1.000
_cell.angle_alpha   90.00
_cell.angle_beta   90.00
_cell.angle_gamma   90.00
#
_symmetry.space_group_name_H-M   'P 1'
#
loop_
_entity.id
_entity.type
_entity.pdbx_description
1 polymer ?
#
loop_
_entity_poly.entity_id
_entity_poly.type
_entity_poly.pdbx_seq_one_letter_code
_entity_poly.pdbx_strand_id
1 'polypeptide(L)'
;MVILLAELERRWLRLFQHLQQGLDAPPAQRLRIEGLMEAAALLEPGCEERLQQAMAVVYRQVNERALEQDFGEDWADFYPFPQIPAVAQRALVYPSTAD
;
A
#
# COMPACT_ATOMS: atom_id res chain seq x y z
N MET A 1 11.89 -8.69 -14.79
CA MET A 1 11.62 -8.04 -13.48
C MET A 1 11.64 -6.51 -13.53
N VAL A 2 12.70 -5.86 -14.04
CA VAL A 2 12.88 -4.38 -14.00
C VAL A 2 11.65 -3.59 -14.46
N ILE A 3 11.03 -3.97 -15.58
CA ILE A 3 9.84 -3.28 -16.13
C ILE A 3 8.64 -3.40 -15.17
N LEU A 4 8.42 -4.58 -14.58
CA LEU A 4 7.29 -4.80 -13.66
C LEU A 4 7.49 -4.02 -12.36
N LEU A 5 8.70 -4.02 -11.82
CA LEU A 5 9.03 -3.25 -10.62
C LEU A 5 8.81 -1.75 -10.85
N ALA A 6 9.28 -1.20 -11.98
CA ALA A 6 9.07 0.20 -12.30
C ALA A 6 7.58 0.57 -12.46
N GLU A 7 6.77 -0.32 -13.04
CA GLU A 7 5.32 -0.09 -13.15
C GLU A 7 4.62 -0.24 -11.78
N LEU A 8 5.07 -1.15 -10.93
CA LEU A 8 4.59 -1.27 -9.55
C LEU A 8 4.89 0.00 -8.74
N GLU A 9 6.14 0.49 -8.77
CA GLU A 9 6.56 1.74 -8.13
C GLU A 9 5.68 2.92 -8.56
N ARG A 10 5.46 3.06 -9.87
CA ARG A 10 4.59 4.11 -10.42
C ARG A 10 3.15 4.01 -9.92
N ARG A 11 2.60 2.80 -9.81
CA ARG A 11 1.21 2.60 -9.37
C ARG A 11 1.04 2.75 -7.87
N TRP A 12 1.99 2.26 -7.08
CA TRP A 12 2.03 2.50 -5.63
C TRP A 12 2.12 3.98 -5.33
N LEU A 13 3.00 4.72 -6.03
CA LEU A 13 3.13 6.17 -5.86
C LEU A 13 1.78 6.86 -6.06
N ARG A 14 1.06 6.54 -7.14
CA ARG A 14 -0.27 7.10 -7.40
C ARG A 14 -1.30 6.70 -6.35
N LEU A 15 -1.32 5.44 -5.95
CA LEU A 15 -2.25 4.93 -4.94
C LEU A 15 -2.05 5.66 -3.60
N PHE A 16 -0.81 5.75 -3.13
CA PHE A 16 -0.51 6.41 -1.86
C PHE A 16 -0.71 7.92 -1.94
N GLN A 17 -0.43 8.58 -3.07
CA GLN A 17 -0.75 10.00 -3.25
C GLN A 17 -2.26 10.25 -3.18
N HIS A 18 -3.07 9.33 -3.71
CA HIS A 18 -4.53 9.41 -3.62
C HIS A 18 -5.01 9.32 -2.17
N LEU A 19 -4.47 8.34 -1.42
CA LEU A 19 -4.77 8.17 0.01
C LEU A 19 -4.30 9.36 0.86
N GLN A 20 -3.12 9.91 0.57
CA GLN A 20 -2.56 11.08 1.27
C GLN A 20 -3.46 12.33 1.08
N GLN A 21 -4.17 12.42 -0.04
CA GLN A 21 -5.16 13.47 -0.31
C GLN A 21 -6.49 13.26 0.42
N GLY A 22 -6.61 12.20 1.23
CA GLY A 22 -7.84 11.84 1.94
C GLY A 22 -8.91 11.18 1.06
N LEU A 23 -8.53 10.72 -0.13
CA LEU A 23 -9.42 10.00 -1.04
C LEU A 23 -9.33 8.50 -0.80
N ASP A 24 -10.44 7.80 -1.01
CA ASP A 24 -10.46 6.33 -0.91
C ASP A 24 -9.64 5.69 -2.03
N ALA A 25 -8.88 4.65 -1.71
CA ALA A 25 -8.26 3.80 -2.72
C ALA A 25 -9.33 3.01 -3.50
N PRO A 26 -9.52 3.24 -4.81
CA PRO A 26 -10.52 2.50 -5.58
C PRO A 26 -10.18 0.99 -5.56
N PRO A 27 -11.12 0.10 -5.17
CA PRO A 27 -10.83 -1.33 -5.03
C PRO A 27 -10.21 -1.94 -6.30
N ALA A 28 -10.72 -1.55 -7.47
CA ALA A 28 -10.21 -2.02 -8.75
C ALA A 28 -8.76 -1.56 -9.05
N GLN A 29 -8.33 -0.42 -8.52
CA GLN A 29 -6.94 0.01 -8.66
C GLN A 29 -6.04 -0.81 -7.73
N ARG A 30 -6.44 -0.96 -6.46
CA ARG A 30 -5.70 -1.76 -5.47
C ARG A 30 -5.50 -3.20 -5.95
N LEU A 31 -6.60 -3.90 -6.30
CA LEU A 31 -6.55 -5.30 -6.74
C LEU A 31 -5.68 -5.51 -7.99
N ARG A 32 -5.64 -4.53 -8.92
CA ARG A 32 -4.76 -4.60 -10.10
C ARG A 32 -3.29 -4.45 -9.77
N ILE A 33 -2.95 -3.78 -8.67
CA ILE A 33 -1.56 -3.64 -8.20
C ILE A 33 -1.17 -4.92 -7.45
N GLU A 34 -2.03 -5.40 -6.56
CA GLU A 34 -1.83 -6.66 -5.82
C GLU A 34 -1.62 -7.83 -6.81
N GLY A 35 -2.48 -7.97 -7.82
CA GLY A 35 -2.28 -9.00 -8.86
C GLY A 35 -1.02 -8.82 -9.71
N LEU A 36 -0.51 -7.59 -9.85
CA LEU A 36 0.76 -7.34 -10.53
C LEU A 36 1.95 -7.74 -9.65
N MET A 37 1.83 -7.60 -8.33
CA MET A 37 2.80 -8.10 -7.36
C MET A 37 2.85 -9.63 -7.42
N GLU A 38 1.69 -10.31 -7.42
CA GLU A 38 1.62 -11.77 -7.58
C GLU A 38 2.25 -12.21 -8.91
N ALA A 39 1.95 -11.53 -10.01
CA ALA A 39 2.54 -11.84 -11.30
C ALA A 39 4.07 -11.69 -11.30
N ALA A 40 4.62 -10.71 -10.57
CA ALA A 40 6.05 -10.57 -10.39
C ALA A 40 6.65 -11.73 -9.59
N ALA A 41 6.00 -12.15 -8.50
CA ALA A 41 6.42 -13.31 -7.70
C ALA A 41 6.36 -14.64 -8.49
N LEU A 42 5.37 -14.81 -9.37
CA LEU A 42 5.30 -15.98 -10.26
C LEU A 42 6.46 -16.02 -11.27
N LEU A 43 6.94 -14.86 -11.73
CA LEU A 43 8.05 -14.75 -12.67
C LEU A 43 9.42 -14.84 -11.98
N GLU A 44 9.49 -14.49 -10.70
CA GLU A 44 10.71 -14.55 -9.88
C GLU A 44 10.34 -15.02 -8.47
N PRO A 45 10.28 -16.35 -8.24
CA PRO A 45 9.93 -16.90 -6.93
C PRO A 45 10.89 -16.43 -5.83
N GLY A 46 10.35 -16.05 -4.67
CA GLY A 46 11.13 -15.56 -3.53
C GLY A 46 11.34 -14.05 -3.49
N CYS A 47 10.70 -13.28 -4.39
CA CYS A 47 10.81 -11.82 -4.39
C CYS A 47 9.73 -11.09 -3.57
N GLU A 48 8.85 -11.80 -2.88
CA GLU A 48 7.70 -11.27 -2.15
C GLU A 48 8.13 -10.22 -1.11
N GLU A 49 9.12 -10.56 -0.28
CA GLU A 49 9.69 -9.64 0.73
C GLU A 49 10.30 -8.40 0.07
N ARG A 50 11.04 -8.59 -1.03
CA ARG A 50 11.63 -7.48 -1.80
C ARG A 50 10.57 -6.54 -2.36
N LEU A 51 9.43 -7.08 -2.82
CA LEU A 51 8.30 -6.29 -3.31
C LEU A 51 7.60 -5.53 -2.17
N GLN A 52 7.41 -6.16 -1.01
CA GLN A 52 6.87 -5.48 0.18
C GLN A 52 7.79 -4.36 0.66
N GLN A 53 9.10 -4.59 0.72
CA GLN A 53 10.08 -3.56 1.08
C GLN A 53 10.08 -2.41 0.07
N ALA A 54 10.04 -2.69 -1.23
CA ALA A 54 9.94 -1.67 -2.27
C ALA A 54 8.67 -0.82 -2.12
N MET A 55 7.53 -1.46 -1.85
CA MET A 55 6.27 -0.77 -1.56
C MET A 55 6.39 0.14 -0.32
N ALA A 56 7.00 -0.35 0.77
CA ALA A 56 7.20 0.41 2.01
C ALA A 56 8.08 1.65 1.78
N VAL A 57 9.12 1.53 0.94
CA VAL A 57 9.94 2.68 0.52
C VAL A 57 9.09 3.73 -0.20
N VAL A 58 8.24 3.32 -1.16
CA VAL A 58 7.35 4.24 -1.87
C VAL A 58 6.32 4.88 -0.94
N TYR A 59 5.78 4.11 0.01
CA TYR A 59 4.87 4.64 1.05
C TYR A 59 5.54 5.76 1.84
N ARG A 60 6.77 5.53 2.32
CA ARG A 60 7.54 6.51 3.09
C ARG A 60 7.86 7.77 2.28
N GLN A 61 8.13 7.63 0.99
CA GLN A 61 8.35 8.78 0.10
C GLN A 61 7.11 9.68 0.00
N VAL A 62 5.90 9.12 0.06
CA VAL A 62 4.65 9.89 -0.08
C VAL A 62 4.15 10.46 1.26
N ASN A 63 4.26 9.68 2.33
CA ASN A 63 3.65 10.02 3.61
C ASN A 63 4.63 10.63 4.63
N GLU A 64 5.92 10.69 4.27
CA GLU A 64 7.05 11.11 5.13
C GLU A 64 7.15 10.30 6.45
N ARG A 65 6.46 9.16 6.49
CA ARG A 65 6.35 8.22 7.62
C ARG A 65 6.43 6.80 7.12
N ALA A 66 7.01 5.92 7.92
CA ALA A 66 7.11 4.51 7.60
C ALA A 66 5.78 3.78 7.91
N LEU A 67 5.54 2.64 7.27
CA LEU A 67 4.33 1.84 7.50
C LEU A 67 4.19 1.44 8.97
N GLU A 68 5.32 1.15 9.63
CA GLU A 68 5.38 0.77 11.04
C GLU A 68 4.83 1.89 11.96
N GLN A 69 4.96 3.15 11.54
CA GLN A 69 4.49 4.28 12.32
C GLN A 69 2.96 4.45 12.23
N ASP A 70 2.34 4.04 11.12
CA ASP A 70 0.90 4.17 10.90
C ASP A 70 0.13 2.87 11.21
N PHE A 71 0.78 1.71 11.07
CA PHE A 71 0.15 0.38 11.18
C PHE A 71 0.76 -0.53 12.25
N GLY A 72 1.85 -0.11 12.92
CA GLY A 72 2.57 -0.90 13.92
C GLY A 72 3.71 -1.74 13.33
N GLU A 73 4.64 -2.21 14.17
CA GLU A 73 5.81 -3.00 13.73
C GLU A 73 5.41 -4.31 13.02
N ASP A 74 4.30 -4.91 13.45
CA ASP A 74 3.77 -6.17 12.90
C ASP A 74 2.83 -5.95 11.70
N TRP A 75 2.88 -4.79 11.03
CA TRP A 75 1.92 -4.45 9.97
C TRP A 75 1.85 -5.51 8.85
N ALA A 76 2.98 -6.19 8.57
CA ALA A 76 3.06 -7.21 7.53
C ALA A 76 2.22 -8.46 7.85
N ASP A 77 1.94 -8.74 9.12
CA ASP A 77 1.07 -9.85 9.54
C ASP A 77 -0.41 -9.55 9.27
N PHE A 78 -0.79 -8.27 9.31
CA PHE A 78 -2.15 -7.80 9.00
C PHE A 78 -2.37 -7.57 7.50
N TYR A 79 -1.30 -7.33 6.75
CA TYR A 79 -1.31 -7.14 5.29
C TYR A 79 -0.28 -8.07 4.63
N PRO A 80 -0.50 -9.40 4.69
CA PRO A 80 0.42 -10.36 4.11
C PRO A 80 0.47 -10.16 2.59
N PHE A 81 1.64 -10.40 2.00
CA PHE A 81 1.81 -10.33 0.54
C PHE A 81 0.69 -11.13 -0.18
N PRO A 82 0.05 -10.57 -1.22
CA PRO A 82 0.37 -9.32 -1.93
C PRO A 82 -0.39 -8.07 -1.41
N GLN A 83 -1.06 -8.15 -0.26
CA GLN A 83 -2.01 -7.11 0.17
C GLN A 83 -1.33 -5.77 0.42
N ILE A 84 -1.98 -4.70 -0.03
CA ILE A 84 -1.52 -3.32 0.18
C ILE A 84 -2.31 -2.71 1.34
N PRO A 85 -1.66 -2.08 2.34
CA PRO A 85 -2.30 -1.35 3.44
C PRO A 85 -2.90 -0.01 2.94
N ALA A 86 -3.84 -0.09 2.01
CA ALA A 86 -4.47 1.02 1.33
C ALA A 86 -5.76 1.47 2.04
N VAL A 87 -5.68 1.65 3.35
CA VAL A 87 -6.80 2.14 4.16
C VAL A 87 -6.73 3.66 4.27
N ALA A 88 -7.85 4.34 4.05
CA ALA A 88 -7.95 5.78 4.32
C ALA A 88 -7.87 6.02 5.83
N GLN A 89 -7.28 7.15 6.24
CA GLN A 89 -7.39 7.58 7.63
C GLN A 89 -8.86 7.74 8.00
N ARG A 90 -9.22 7.27 9.19
CA ARG A 90 -10.60 7.36 9.68
C ARG A 90 -11.03 8.82 9.69
N ALA A 91 -12.12 9.13 8.99
CA ALA A 91 -12.69 10.47 9.01
C ALA A 91 -12.99 10.89 10.46
N LEU A 92 -12.78 12.19 10.77
CA LEU A 92 -13.17 12.75 12.06
C LEU A 92 -14.70 12.66 12.18
N VAL A 93 -15.18 11.66 12.92
CA VAL A 93 -16.59 11.53 13.26
C VAL A 93 -16.83 12.37 14.50
N TYR A 94 -17.43 13.55 14.32
CA TYR A 94 -17.95 14.33 15.43
C TYR A 94 -19.32 13.76 15.83
N PRO A 95 -19.54 13.41 17.11
CA PRO A 95 -20.85 12.96 17.56
C PRO A 95 -21.86 14.09 17.37
N SER A 96 -22.96 13.81 16.66
CA SER A 96 -24.05 14.77 16.42
C SER A 96 -25.05 14.86 17.58
N THR A 97 -24.85 14.07 18.63
CA THR A 97 -25.65 14.06 19.86
C THR A 97 -24.72 14.13 21.06
N ALA A 98 -25.07 14.95 22.05
CA ALA A 98 -24.43 14.91 23.36
C ALA A 98 -24.78 13.59 24.07
N ASP A 99 -23.86 13.08 24.89
CA ASP A 99 -24.09 11.94 25.80
C ASP A 99 -25.26 12.20 26.77
#